data_AF-A0A1J3H4X6-F1
#
_entry.id   AF-A0A1J3H4X6-F1
#
_cell.length_a   1.000
_cell.length_b   1.000
_cell.length_c   1.000
_cell.angle_alpha   90.00
_cell.angle_beta   90.00
_cell.angle_gamma   90.00
#
_symmetry.space_group_name_H-M   'P 1'
#
loop_
_entity.id
_entity.type
_entity.pdbx_description
1 polymer ?
#
loop_
_entity_poly.entity_id
_entity_poly.type
_entity_poly.pdbx_seq_one_letter_code
_entity_poly.pdbx_strand_id
1 'polypeptide(L)'
;EANKDGKVIDLEDGIEPDNIFNSSFSKKLMEVLREPYDKKEFVKLHHQASHKRPLTRYRQLRNGNEIEYNVHSQLTHSYLQDYPDFEKQLSRCRKDPPRALNLLRGFLFYLENIILEGAFKPWKYEQRLTRECKILYASSSSARHSS
;
A
#
# COMPACT_ATOMS: atom_id res chain seq x y z
N GLU A 1 -13.54 16.25 -43.82
CA GLU A 1 -12.89 15.22 -42.99
C GLU A 1 -11.90 15.87 -42.05
N ALA A 2 -12.11 15.73 -40.74
CA ALA A 2 -11.10 15.82 -39.69
C ALA A 2 -11.74 15.24 -38.42
N ASN A 3 -11.53 13.94 -38.21
CA ASN A 3 -11.81 13.26 -36.96
C ASN A 3 -10.53 13.34 -36.12
N LYS A 4 -10.63 13.83 -34.87
CA LYS A 4 -10.13 13.17 -33.65
C LYS A 4 -10.27 14.14 -32.49
N ASP A 5 -11.35 13.90 -31.76
CA ASP A 5 -11.63 14.48 -30.45
C ASP A 5 -10.45 14.33 -29.51
N GLY A 6 -9.73 15.42 -29.29
CA GLY A 6 -8.88 15.60 -28.12
C GLY A 6 -9.75 15.79 -26.90
N LYS A 7 -10.44 14.73 -26.46
CA LYS A 7 -11.15 14.74 -25.19
C LYS A 7 -10.11 14.64 -24.08
N VAL A 8 -9.70 15.81 -23.58
CA VAL A 8 -9.03 15.95 -22.29
C VAL A 8 -9.98 15.35 -21.26
N ILE A 9 -9.60 14.21 -20.69
CA ILE A 9 -10.36 13.56 -19.64
C ILE A 9 -9.88 14.19 -18.34
N ASP A 10 -10.64 15.17 -17.84
CA ASP A 10 -10.47 15.66 -16.47
C ASP A 10 -10.67 14.47 -15.53
N LEU A 11 -9.61 14.12 -14.81
CA LEU A 11 -9.43 12.84 -14.11
C LEU A 11 -10.20 12.76 -12.78
N GLU A 12 -11.31 13.51 -12.62
CA GLU A 12 -11.96 13.67 -11.32
C GLU A 12 -13.46 13.32 -11.25
N ASP A 13 -14.15 13.05 -12.36
CA ASP A 13 -15.57 12.66 -12.31
C ASP A 13 -15.85 11.34 -13.04
N GLY A 14 -16.18 10.30 -12.26
CA GLY A 14 -16.97 9.17 -12.76
C GLY A 14 -16.26 7.84 -13.05
N ILE A 15 -15.17 7.51 -12.36
CA ILE A 15 -14.79 6.08 -12.28
C ILE A 15 -15.85 5.39 -11.43
N GLU A 16 -16.76 4.65 -12.06
CA GLU A 16 -17.62 3.72 -11.34
C GLU A 16 -16.75 2.85 -10.43
N PRO A 17 -17.04 2.79 -9.11
CA PRO A 17 -16.21 2.06 -8.16
C PRO A 17 -16.00 0.59 -8.51
N ASP A 18 -16.86 0.02 -9.36
CA ASP A 18 -16.94 -1.41 -9.64
C ASP A 18 -15.82 -1.92 -10.54
N ASN A 19 -15.05 -1.05 -11.21
CA ASN A 19 -13.92 -1.46 -12.05
C ASN A 19 -12.54 -1.39 -11.34
N ILE A 20 -12.42 -0.76 -10.17
CA ILE A 20 -11.13 -0.64 -9.46
C ILE A 20 -10.57 -2.03 -9.10
N PHE A 21 -11.43 -3.00 -8.79
CA PHE A 21 -11.04 -4.33 -8.33
C PHE A 21 -10.68 -5.31 -9.46
N ASN A 22 -10.84 -4.93 -10.72
CA ASN A 22 -10.44 -5.76 -11.86
C ASN A 22 -9.00 -5.51 -12.35
N SER A 23 -8.30 -4.54 -11.75
CA SER A 23 -6.92 -4.22 -12.10
C SER A 23 -5.93 -5.32 -11.70
N SER A 24 -4.76 -5.32 -12.34
CA SER A 24 -3.64 -6.20 -11.98
C SER A 24 -3.16 -5.95 -10.55
N PHE A 25 -3.15 -4.68 -10.12
CA PHE A 25 -2.86 -4.27 -8.75
C PHE A 25 -3.83 -4.89 -7.75
N SER A 26 -5.14 -4.78 -8.01
CA SER A 26 -6.19 -5.27 -7.11
C SER A 26 -6.11 -6.78 -6.93
N LYS A 27 -5.92 -7.55 -8.02
CA LYS A 27 -5.82 -9.01 -7.94
C LYS A 27 -4.65 -9.45 -7.05
N LYS A 28 -3.47 -8.87 -7.24
CA LYS A 28 -2.28 -9.15 -6.42
C LYS A 28 -2.43 -8.68 -4.98
N LEU A 29 -3.02 -7.50 -4.75
CA LEU A 29 -3.31 -7.02 -3.40
C LEU A 29 -4.22 -7.99 -2.64
N MET A 30 -5.26 -8.50 -3.29
CA MET A 30 -6.20 -9.44 -2.67
C MET A 30 -5.54 -10.76 -2.30
N GLU A 31 -4.55 -11.24 -3.05
CA GLU A 31 -3.74 -12.41 -2.68
C GLU A 31 -3.01 -12.16 -1.36
N VAL A 32 -2.35 -11.01 -1.22
CA VAL A 32 -1.63 -10.65 0.02
C VAL A 32 -2.58 -10.49 1.21
N LEU A 33 -3.77 -9.90 1.00
CA LEU A 33 -4.73 -9.66 2.08
C LEU A 33 -5.51 -10.91 2.54
N ARG A 34 -5.50 -11.99 1.75
CA ARG A 34 -6.12 -13.27 2.11
C ARG A 34 -5.31 -14.07 3.11
N GLU A 35 -4.01 -13.79 3.23
CA GLU A 35 -3.14 -14.50 4.16
C GLU A 35 -3.67 -14.36 5.60
N PRO A 36 -3.60 -15.43 6.42
CA PRO A 36 -4.07 -15.37 7.80
C PRO A 36 -3.20 -14.42 8.62
N TYR A 37 -3.67 -14.09 9.82
CA TYR A 37 -2.89 -13.24 10.72
C TYR A 37 -1.63 -13.95 11.20
N ASP A 38 -0.47 -13.31 11.00
CA ASP A 38 0.81 -13.70 11.59
C ASP A 38 1.35 -12.55 12.46
N LYS A 39 1.54 -12.84 13.75
CA LYS A 39 2.08 -11.89 14.73
C LYS A 39 3.52 -11.47 14.40
N LYS A 40 4.36 -12.38 13.90
CA LYS A 40 5.75 -12.07 13.55
C LYS A 40 5.80 -11.11 12.36
N GLU A 41 4.96 -11.37 11.36
CA GLU A 41 4.78 -10.48 10.23
C GLU A 41 4.30 -9.10 10.69
N PHE A 42 3.28 -9.03 11.55
CA PHE A 42 2.79 -7.76 12.08
C PHE A 42 3.90 -6.92 12.71
N VAL A 43 4.72 -7.51 13.59
CA VAL A 43 5.83 -6.80 14.23
C VAL A 43 6.84 -6.31 13.17
N LYS A 44 7.17 -7.16 12.18
CA LYS A 44 8.10 -6.81 11.10
C LYS A 44 7.58 -5.64 10.25
N LEU A 45 6.35 -5.72 9.75
CA LEU A 45 5.79 -4.69 8.87
C LEU A 45 5.55 -3.38 9.62
N HIS A 46 5.10 -3.45 10.88
CA HIS A 46 4.95 -2.25 11.71
C HIS A 46 6.31 -1.59 11.96
N HIS A 47 7.33 -2.38 12.29
CA HIS A 47 8.69 -1.86 12.44
C HIS A 47 9.14 -1.16 11.16
N GLN A 48 9.01 -1.82 9.99
CA GLN A 48 9.34 -1.24 8.69
C GLN A 48 8.61 0.09 8.42
N ALA A 49 7.32 0.17 8.71
CA ALA A 49 6.53 1.40 8.52
C ALA A 49 6.96 2.54 9.46
N SER A 50 7.31 2.21 10.71
CA SER A 50 7.74 3.17 11.73
C SER A 50 9.23 3.52 11.70
N HIS A 51 10.03 2.78 10.92
CA HIS A 51 11.49 2.91 10.92
C HIS A 51 11.92 4.24 10.29
N LYS A 52 12.76 4.99 11.00
CA LYS A 52 13.41 6.20 10.50
C LYS A 52 14.85 5.86 10.10
N ARG A 53 15.24 6.14 8.87
CA ARG A 53 16.60 5.87 8.37
C ARG A 53 17.50 7.07 8.64
N PRO A 54 18.83 6.91 8.73
CA PRO A 54 19.74 8.06 8.72
C PRO A 54 19.50 8.95 7.49
N LEU A 55 19.56 10.27 7.68
CA LEU A 55 19.43 11.20 6.56
C LEU A 55 20.71 11.19 5.73
N THR A 56 20.61 10.65 4.53
CA THR A 56 21.70 10.63 3.56
C THR A 56 21.74 11.93 2.73
N ARG A 57 22.93 12.46 2.47
CA ARG A 57 23.17 13.51 1.47
C ARG A 57 24.32 13.14 0.54
N TYR A 58 24.32 13.81 -0.61
CA TYR A 58 25.38 13.71 -1.61
C TYR A 58 26.22 14.98 -1.60
N ARG A 59 27.54 14.84 -1.80
CA ARG A 59 28.46 15.96 -2.00
C ARG A 59 29.39 15.65 -3.15
N GLN A 60 29.46 16.59 -4.09
CA GLN A 60 30.47 16.57 -5.14
C GLN A 60 31.83 17.03 -4.60
N LEU A 61 32.87 16.27 -4.91
CA LEU A 61 34.25 16.53 -4.54
C LEU A 61 34.96 17.31 -5.65
N ARG A 62 36.09 17.93 -5.30
CA ARG A 62 36.90 18.73 -6.25
C ARG A 62 37.43 17.93 -7.44
N ASN A 63 37.55 16.61 -7.30
CA ASN A 63 37.99 15.70 -8.36
C ASN A 63 36.82 15.24 -9.27
N GLY A 64 35.62 15.79 -9.08
CA GLY A 64 34.42 15.42 -9.84
C GLY A 64 33.72 14.15 -9.35
N ASN A 65 34.21 13.49 -8.30
CA ASN A 65 33.53 12.33 -7.70
C ASN A 65 32.43 12.78 -6.74
N GLU A 66 31.33 12.04 -6.72
CA GLU A 66 30.27 12.21 -5.71
C GLU A 66 30.47 11.25 -4.54
N ILE A 67 30.28 11.74 -3.32
CA ILE A 67 30.23 10.90 -2.12
C ILE A 67 28.87 10.99 -1.44
N GLU A 68 28.42 9.85 -0.94
CA GLU A 68 27.28 9.71 -0.04
C GLU A 68 27.75 9.83 1.42
N TYR A 69 27.05 10.60 2.24
CA TYR A 69 27.32 10.66 3.68
C TYR A 69 26.04 10.86 4.49
N ASN A 70 26.02 10.29 5.70
CA ASN A 70 24.95 10.51 6.66
C ASN A 70 25.13 11.85 7.37
N VAL A 71 24.04 12.61 7.49
CA VAL A 71 24.01 13.81 8.30
C VAL A 71 23.95 13.40 9.77
N HIS A 72 24.96 13.82 10.53
CA HIS A 72 25.11 13.41 11.92
C HIS A 72 23.84 13.71 12.74
N SER A 73 23.36 12.70 13.45
CA SER A 73 22.18 12.78 14.34
C SER A 73 20.87 13.23 13.67
N GLN A 74 20.78 13.19 12.33
CA GLN A 74 19.54 13.46 11.60
C GLN A 74 18.98 12.17 11.00
N LEU A 75 17.68 11.96 11.20
CA LEU A 75 16.94 10.83 10.63
C LEU A 75 15.92 11.36 9.61
N THR A 76 15.65 10.55 8.58
CA THR A 76 14.52 10.75 7.67
C THR A 76 13.22 10.59 8.43
N HIS A 77 12.14 11.06 7.80
CA HIS A 77 10.81 10.64 8.20
C HIS A 77 10.65 9.12 8.03
N SER A 78 9.83 8.52 8.89
CA SER A 78 9.30 7.18 8.67
C SER A 78 8.09 7.25 7.75
N TYR A 79 7.72 6.13 7.13
CA TYR A 79 6.51 6.07 6.31
C TYR A 79 5.24 6.52 7.05
N LEU A 80 5.10 6.23 8.34
CA LEU A 80 3.93 6.71 9.11
C LEU A 80 3.86 8.26 9.19
N GLN A 81 4.99 8.94 9.18
CA GLN A 81 5.05 10.41 9.20
C GLN A 81 4.77 11.00 7.81
N ASP A 82 5.23 10.33 6.75
CA ASP A 82 4.98 10.77 5.36
C ASP A 82 3.53 10.49 4.90
N TYR A 83 2.84 9.55 5.56
CA TYR A 83 1.46 9.15 5.26
C TYR A 83 0.56 9.25 6.51
N PRO A 84 0.24 10.47 6.97
CA PRO A 84 -0.54 10.67 8.20
C PRO A 84 -1.99 10.16 8.08
N ASP A 85 -2.55 10.11 6.86
CA ASP A 85 -3.87 9.52 6.62
C ASP A 85 -3.86 8.01 6.86
N PHE A 86 -2.78 7.32 6.51
CA PHE A 86 -2.57 5.92 6.83
C PHE A 86 -2.36 5.69 8.32
N GLU A 87 -1.49 6.46 8.98
CA GLU A 87 -1.23 6.36 10.43
C GLU A 87 -2.54 6.51 11.24
N LYS A 88 -3.40 7.44 10.82
CA LYS A 88 -4.73 7.61 11.42
C LYS A 88 -5.62 6.38 11.30
N GLN A 89 -5.58 5.65 10.18
CA GLN A 89 -6.35 4.41 10.04
C GLN A 89 -5.73 3.27 10.84
N LEU A 90 -4.41 3.15 10.83
CA LEU A 90 -3.69 2.13 11.59
C LEU A 90 -3.94 2.26 13.11
N SER A 91 -3.89 3.49 13.64
CA SER A 91 -4.14 3.77 15.06
C SER A 91 -5.57 3.43 15.50
N ARG A 92 -6.58 3.57 14.62
CA ARG A 92 -7.96 3.12 14.89
C ARG A 92 -8.07 1.60 15.06
N CYS A 93 -7.15 0.85 14.48
CA CYS A 93 -7.13 -0.61 14.55
C CYS A 93 -6.28 -1.16 15.72
N ARG A 94 -5.88 -0.31 16.68
CA ARG A 94 -5.02 -0.72 17.81
C ARG A 94 -5.57 -1.91 18.62
N LYS A 95 -6.89 -2.08 18.68
CA LYS A 95 -7.57 -3.20 19.38
C LYS A 95 -7.89 -4.40 18.47
N ASP A 96 -7.51 -4.34 17.20
CA ASP A 96 -7.77 -5.37 16.19
C ASP A 96 -6.49 -5.67 15.39
N PRO A 97 -5.57 -6.48 15.96
CA PRO A 97 -4.29 -6.80 15.32
C PRO A 97 -4.42 -7.44 13.92
N PRO A 98 -5.37 -8.37 13.65
CA PRO A 98 -5.60 -8.87 12.29
C PRO A 98 -5.90 -7.78 11.27
N ARG A 99 -6.78 -6.85 11.62
CA ARG A 99 -7.12 -5.72 10.75
C ARG A 99 -5.95 -4.77 10.57
N ALA A 100 -5.21 -4.47 11.65
CA ALA A 100 -4.00 -3.65 11.59
C ALA A 100 -2.91 -4.28 10.69
N LEU A 101 -2.75 -5.61 10.71
CA LEU A 101 -1.85 -6.31 9.80
C LEU A 101 -2.27 -6.15 8.34
N ASN A 102 -3.55 -6.30 8.02
CA ASN A 102 -4.04 -6.10 6.65
C ASN A 102 -3.85 -4.66 6.15
N LEU A 103 -3.98 -3.67 7.03
CA LEU A 103 -3.63 -2.28 6.70
C LEU A 103 -2.14 -2.15 6.36
N LEU A 104 -1.25 -2.74 7.17
CA LEU A 104 0.20 -2.71 6.93
C LEU A 104 0.58 -3.43 5.62
N ARG A 105 -0.01 -4.61 5.36
CA ARG A 105 0.17 -5.36 4.10
C ARG A 105 -0.23 -4.52 2.91
N GLY A 106 -1.43 -3.95 2.92
CA GLY A 106 -1.91 -3.11 1.83
C GLY A 106 -1.06 -1.85 1.64
N PHE A 107 -0.60 -1.24 2.73
CA PHE A 107 0.26 -0.06 2.69
C PHE A 107 1.61 -0.34 2.04
N LEU A 108 2.34 -1.37 2.51
CA LEU A 108 3.65 -1.71 1.96
C LEU A 108 3.53 -2.24 0.53
N PHE A 109 2.51 -3.04 0.24
CA PHE A 109 2.21 -3.48 -1.12
C PHE A 109 2.02 -2.29 -2.08
N TYR A 110 1.28 -1.26 -1.66
CA TYR A 110 1.09 -0.04 -2.44
C TYR A 110 2.41 0.67 -2.71
N LEU A 111 3.27 0.82 -1.72
CA LEU A 111 4.58 1.47 -1.91
C LEU A 111 5.46 0.71 -2.92
N GLU A 112 5.45 -0.61 -2.87
CA GLU A 112 6.23 -1.48 -3.77
C GLU A 112 5.63 -1.56 -5.18
N ASN A 113 4.32 -1.36 -5.33
CA ASN A 113 3.58 -1.62 -6.57
C ASN A 113 2.82 -0.39 -7.10
N ILE A 114 3.23 0.82 -6.71
CA ILE A 114 2.56 2.07 -7.11
C ILE A 114 2.54 2.29 -8.64
N ILE A 115 3.47 1.66 -9.35
CA ILE A 115 3.59 1.75 -10.82
C ILE A 115 2.64 0.81 -11.57
N LEU A 116 1.96 -0.11 -10.88
CA LEU A 116 1.00 -1.01 -11.52
C LEU A 116 -0.24 -0.25 -11.96
N GLU A 117 -0.80 -0.65 -13.09
CA GLU A 117 -2.07 -0.10 -13.59
C GLU A 117 -3.18 -0.28 -12.55
N GLY A 118 -3.92 0.79 -12.30
CA GLY A 118 -5.01 0.81 -11.33
C GLY A 118 -4.55 0.74 -9.88
N ALA A 119 -3.30 1.12 -9.57
CA ALA A 119 -2.82 1.26 -8.21
C ALA A 119 -3.61 2.35 -7.45
N PHE A 120 -4.02 2.01 -6.23
CA PHE A 120 -4.75 2.92 -5.34
C PHE A 120 -4.27 2.72 -3.90
N LYS A 121 -4.51 3.73 -3.05
CA LYS A 121 -4.18 3.69 -1.61
C LYS A 121 -5.12 2.73 -0.86
N PRO A 122 -4.70 1.52 -0.44
CA PRO A 122 -5.64 0.50 0.03
C PRO A 122 -6.38 0.87 1.32
N TRP A 123 -5.73 1.61 2.20
CA TRP A 123 -6.31 2.07 3.47
C TRP A 123 -7.47 3.05 3.30
N LYS A 124 -7.67 3.64 2.11
CA LYS A 124 -8.86 4.46 1.80
C LYS A 124 -10.10 3.61 1.52
N TYR A 125 -9.94 2.33 1.20
CA TYR A 125 -11.01 1.40 0.81
C TYR A 125 -11.06 0.16 1.68
N GLU A 126 -10.51 0.25 2.90
CA GLU A 126 -10.35 -0.87 3.85
C GLU A 126 -11.64 -1.67 4.06
N GLN A 127 -12.79 -0.98 4.25
CA GLN A 127 -14.06 -1.66 4.46
C GLN A 127 -14.47 -2.51 3.26
N ARG A 128 -14.24 -2.01 2.04
CA ARG A 128 -14.56 -2.72 0.80
C ARG A 128 -13.62 -3.91 0.61
N LEU A 129 -12.31 -3.69 0.76
CA LEU A 129 -11.29 -4.76 0.71
C LEU A 129 -11.59 -5.89 1.71
N THR A 130 -12.00 -5.53 2.92
CA THR A 130 -12.36 -6.49 3.97
C THR A 130 -13.58 -7.33 3.58
N ARG A 131 -14.61 -6.72 2.98
CA ARG A 131 -15.80 -7.44 2.49
C ARG A 131 -15.42 -8.43 1.39
N GLU A 132 -14.66 -7.98 0.41
CA GLU A 132 -14.22 -8.82 -0.71
C GLU A 132 -13.34 -9.99 -0.24
N CYS A 133 -12.42 -9.77 0.71
CA CYS A 133 -11.59 -10.85 1.25
C CYS A 133 -12.43 -11.92 1.94
N LYS A 134 -13.47 -11.53 2.69
CA LYS A 134 -14.39 -12.47 3.35
C LYS A 134 -15.20 -13.29 2.35
N ILE A 135 -15.69 -12.67 1.28
CA ILE A 135 -16.43 -13.36 0.21
C ILE A 135 -15.55 -14.43 -0.42
N LEU A 136 -14.30 -14.08 -0.76
CA LEU A 136 -13.36 -15.00 -1.40
C LEU A 136 -12.93 -16.15 -0.46
N TYR A 137 -12.83 -15.87 0.84
CA TYR A 137 -12.55 -16.89 1.86
C TYR A 137 -13.71 -17.88 2.02
N ALA A 138 -14.96 -17.41 1.96
CA ALA A 138 -16.15 -18.26 1.99
C ALA A 138 -16.22 -19.18 0.76
N SER A 139 -15.99 -18.64 -0.44
CA SER A 139 -16.01 -19.42 -1.69
C SER A 139 -14.93 -20.50 -1.75
N SER A 140 -13.72 -20.21 -1.25
CA SER A 140 -12.60 -21.18 -1.20
C SER A 140 -12.72 -22.21 -0.06
N SER A 141 -13.51 -21.92 0.98
CA SER A 141 -13.80 -22.87 2.06
C SER A 141 -14.90 -23.86 1.67
N SER A 142 -15.92 -23.41 0.93
CA SER A 142 -16.97 -24.27 0.38
C SER A 142 -16.43 -25.24 -0.69
N ALA A 143 -15.45 -24.81 -1.50
CA ALA A 143 -14.82 -25.67 -2.50
C ALA A 143 -14.02 -26.84 -1.88
N ARG A 144 -13.46 -26.65 -0.67
CA ARG A 144 -12.65 -27.67 0.03
C ARG A 144 -13.47 -28.73 0.78
N HIS A 145 -14.76 -28.49 1.04
CA HIS A 145 -15.65 -29.44 1.72
C HIS A 145 -16.51 -30.28 0.76
N SER A 146 -16.31 -30.12 -0.56
CA SER A 146 -17.07 -30.82 -1.60
C SER A 146 -16.23 -31.87 -2.37
N SER A 147 -15.15 -32.39 -1.75
CA SER A 147 -14.26 -33.41 -2.34
C SER A 147 -14.16 -34.64 -1.47
#